data_AF-A0A3B0BVX1-F1
#
_entry.id   AF-A0A3B0BVX1-F1
#
_cell.length_a   1.000
_cell.length_b   1.000
_cell.length_c   1.000
_cell.angle_alpha   90.00
_cell.angle_beta   90.00
_cell.angle_gamma   90.00
#
_symmetry.space_group_name_H-M   'P 1'
#
loop_
_entity.id
_entity.type
_entity.pdbx_description
1 polymer ?
#
loop_
_entity_poly.entity_id
_entity_poly.type
_entity_poly.pdbx_seq_one_letter_code
_entity_poly.pdbx_strand_id
1 'polypeptide(L)'
;MITGLDRDAVAESVKRVVIAESRLSLKPADIDDHEPLNGEILRVNSLGFVGMLVRLEDELDIVLPDDLFVGRSFETVHDLIEIVLLGAEASQ
;
A
#
# COMPACT_ATOMS: atom_id res chain seq x y z
N MET A 1 -11.14 -1.77 -22.53
CA MET A 1 -10.92 -0.45 -21.90
C MET A 1 -10.47 -0.75 -20.48
N ILE A 2 -9.21 -0.52 -20.17
CA ILE A 2 -8.71 -0.59 -18.78
C ILE A 2 -8.58 0.86 -18.33
N THR A 3 -9.60 1.35 -17.64
CA THR A 3 -9.70 2.72 -17.15
C THR A 3 -9.14 2.78 -15.74
N GLY A 4 -7.97 3.40 -15.57
CA GLY A 4 -7.32 3.62 -14.28
C GLY A 4 -6.85 2.31 -13.62
N LEU A 5 -5.86 2.39 -12.75
CA LEU A 5 -5.58 1.25 -11.87
C LEU A 5 -6.84 0.93 -11.05
N ASP A 6 -7.31 -0.32 -11.15
CA ASP A 6 -8.50 -0.77 -10.42
C ASP A 6 -8.18 -0.72 -8.92
N ARG A 7 -9.00 0.01 -8.15
CA ARG A 7 -8.82 0.16 -6.70
C ARG A 7 -8.74 -1.19 -6.00
N ASP A 8 -9.47 -2.19 -6.48
CA ASP A 8 -9.44 -3.54 -5.93
C ASP A 8 -8.07 -4.20 -6.19
N ALA A 9 -7.50 -4.03 -7.38
CA ALA A 9 -6.17 -4.52 -7.71
C ALA A 9 -5.07 -3.84 -6.89
N VAL A 10 -5.15 -2.51 -6.71
CA VAL A 10 -4.22 -1.76 -5.85
C VAL A 10 -4.35 -2.23 -4.40
N ALA A 11 -5.58 -2.35 -3.89
CA ALA A 11 -5.84 -2.83 -2.54
C ALA A 11 -5.30 -4.24 -2.32
N GLU A 12 -5.50 -5.15 -3.29
CA GLU A 12 -4.96 -6.51 -3.21
C GLU A 12 -3.42 -6.51 -3.16
N SER A 13 -2.75 -5.74 -4.03
CA SER A 13 -1.30 -5.62 -4.06
C SER A 13 -0.75 -5.04 -2.76
N VAL A 14 -1.33 -3.95 -2.26
CA VAL A 14 -0.96 -3.34 -0.98
C VAL A 14 -1.09 -4.36 0.16
N LYS A 15 -2.24 -5.01 0.29
CA LYS A 15 -2.47 -5.98 1.37
C LYS A 15 -1.53 -7.17 1.27
N ARG A 16 -1.26 -7.67 0.07
CA ARG A 16 -0.31 -8.76 -0.16
C ARG A 16 1.10 -8.40 0.29
N VAL A 17 1.55 -7.20 -0.02
CA VAL A 17 2.86 -6.69 0.38
C VAL A 17 2.94 -6.48 1.90
N VAL A 18 1.90 -5.91 2.51
CA VAL A 18 1.75 -5.76 3.98
C VAL A 18 1.82 -7.11 4.71
N ILE A 19 1.13 -8.12 4.19
CA ILE A 19 1.12 -9.49 4.74
C ILE A 19 2.51 -10.11 4.67
N ALA A 20 3.18 -9.96 3.52
CA ALA A 20 4.51 -10.49 3.29
C ALA A 20 5.53 -9.87 4.26
N GLU A 21 5.50 -8.54 4.45
CA GLU A 21 6.38 -7.84 5.40
C GLU A 21 6.09 -8.23 6.85
N SER A 22 4.81 -8.31 7.23
CA SER A 22 4.42 -8.73 8.58
C SER A 22 4.61 -10.25 8.81
N ARG A 23 5.03 -10.99 7.78
CA ARG A 23 5.18 -12.45 7.76
C ARG A 23 3.91 -13.17 8.23
N LEU A 24 2.76 -12.61 7.90
CA LEU A 24 1.46 -13.16 8.26
C LEU A 24 1.08 -14.25 7.26
N SER A 25 0.35 -15.25 7.74
CA SER A 25 -0.27 -16.29 6.89
C SER A 25 -1.76 -16.01 6.70
N LEU A 26 -2.11 -14.74 6.48
CA LEU A 26 -3.48 -14.27 6.23
C LEU A 26 -3.67 -14.03 4.72
N LYS A 27 -4.91 -14.01 4.26
CA LYS A 27 -5.21 -13.58 2.89
C LYS A 27 -5.44 -12.06 2.87
N PRO A 28 -5.18 -11.39 1.75
CA PRO A 28 -5.51 -9.97 1.61
C PRO A 28 -7.00 -9.69 1.86
N ALA A 29 -7.90 -10.62 1.55
CA ALA A 29 -9.32 -10.49 1.85
C ALA A 29 -9.67 -10.53 3.36
N ASP A 30 -8.77 -11.04 4.21
CA ASP A 30 -8.97 -11.11 5.67
C ASP A 30 -8.50 -9.82 6.39
N ILE A 31 -7.81 -8.92 5.69
CA ILE A 31 -7.34 -7.64 6.25
C ILE A 31 -8.34 -6.54 5.92
N ASP A 32 -8.82 -5.85 6.96
CA ASP A 32 -9.67 -4.69 6.82
C ASP A 32 -8.89 -3.48 6.28
N ASP A 33 -9.52 -2.65 5.46
CA ASP A 33 -8.88 -1.44 4.91
C ASP A 33 -8.56 -0.44 6.02
N HIS A 34 -9.31 -0.42 7.12
CA HIS A 34 -9.06 0.44 8.27
C HIS A 34 -8.08 -0.18 9.28
N GLU A 35 -7.50 -1.34 8.97
CA GLU A 35 -6.51 -1.97 9.84
C GLU A 35 -5.27 -1.07 9.94
N PRO A 36 -4.78 -0.76 11.16
CA PRO A 36 -3.58 0.02 11.34
C PRO A 36 -2.32 -0.71 10.84
N LEU A 37 -1.47 -0.05 10.06
CA LEU A 37 -0.20 -0.60 9.54
C LEU A 37 0.79 -0.95 10.65
N ASN A 38 0.76 -0.18 11.73
CA ASN A 38 1.53 -0.42 12.96
C ASN A 38 0.57 -0.72 14.12
N GLY A 39 -0.21 -1.78 13.93
CA GLY A 39 -1.24 -2.25 14.84
C GLY A 39 -0.84 -3.49 15.65
N GLU A 40 -1.85 -4.16 16.17
CA GLU A 40 -1.67 -5.43 16.87
C GLU A 40 -1.45 -6.59 15.88
N ILE A 41 -2.13 -6.52 14.72
CA ILE A 41 -2.08 -7.51 13.64
C ILE A 41 -0.91 -7.21 12.70
N LEU A 42 -0.92 -6.03 12.07
CA LEU A 42 0.14 -5.58 11.17
C LEU A 42 1.26 -4.91 11.97
N ARG A 43 2.50 -5.29 11.68
CA ARG A 43 3.68 -4.75 12.38
C ARG A 43 4.68 -4.20 11.39
N VAL A 44 4.21 -3.26 10.55
CA VAL A 44 5.06 -2.60 9.57
C VAL A 44 5.87 -1.51 10.28
N ASN A 45 7.19 -1.68 10.31
CA ASN A 45 8.12 -0.67 10.79
C ASN A 45 8.44 0.34 9.69
N SER A 46 8.99 1.51 10.03
CA SER A 46 9.33 2.56 9.04
C SER A 46 10.22 2.07 7.89
N LEU A 47 11.15 1.14 8.16
CA LEU A 47 11.98 0.55 7.11
C LEU A 47 11.22 -0.47 6.24
N GLY A 48 10.34 -1.27 6.87
CA GLY A 48 9.47 -2.21 6.14
C GLY A 48 8.51 -1.44 5.24
N PHE A 49 7.94 -0.35 5.74
CA PHE A 49 7.08 0.56 4.98
C PHE A 49 7.74 1.08 3.71
N VAL A 50 8.96 1.61 3.81
CA VAL A 50 9.70 2.07 2.62
C VAL A 50 9.98 0.90 1.65
N GLY A 51 10.37 -0.26 2.17
CA GLY A 51 10.56 -1.47 1.35
C GLY A 51 9.29 -1.91 0.63
N MET A 52 8.13 -1.78 1.26
CA MET A 52 6.83 -2.07 0.64
C MET A 52 6.51 -1.11 -0.50
N LEU A 53 6.73 0.19 -0.30
CA LEU A 53 6.46 1.20 -1.34
C LEU A 53 7.27 0.92 -2.60
N VAL A 54 8.57 0.64 -2.45
CA VAL A 54 9.44 0.28 -3.58
C VAL A 54 8.95 -0.97 -4.30
N ARG A 55 8.44 -1.98 -3.57
CA ARG A 55 7.83 -3.17 -4.20
C ARG A 55 6.54 -2.84 -4.94
N LEU A 56 5.72 -1.93 -4.41
CA LEU A 56 4.46 -1.52 -5.02
C LEU A 56 4.69 -0.72 -6.30
N GLU A 57 5.70 0.16 -6.31
CA GLU A 57 6.15 0.88 -7.50
C GLU A 57 6.58 -0.10 -8.61
N ASP A 58 7.37 -1.12 -8.26
CA ASP A 58 7.83 -2.16 -9.19
C ASP A 58 6.68 -3.06 -9.68
N GLU A 59 5.77 -3.50 -8.79
CA GLU A 59 4.65 -4.38 -9.18
C GLU A 59 3.58 -3.67 -10.01
N LEU A 60 3.35 -2.38 -9.76
CA LEU A 60 2.32 -1.60 -10.45
C LEU A 60 2.88 -0.76 -11.61
N ASP A 61 4.20 -0.76 -11.81
CA ASP A 61 4.91 0.06 -12.80
C ASP A 61 4.55 1.56 -12.66
N ILE A 62 4.54 2.05 -11.41
CA ILE A 62 4.23 3.45 -11.08
C ILE A 62 5.39 4.11 -10.35
N VAL A 63 5.38 5.44 -10.29
CA VAL A 63 6.31 6.21 -9.45
C VAL A 63 5.51 6.93 -8.37
N LEU A 64 5.88 6.73 -7.11
CA LEU A 64 5.28 7.40 -5.97
C LEU A 64 6.17 8.59 -5.57
N PRO A 65 5.84 9.83 -5.96
CA PRO A 65 6.65 10.97 -5.60
C PRO A 65 6.72 11.18 -4.08
N ASP A 66 7.90 11.49 -3.57
CA ASP A 66 8.17 11.66 -2.14
C ASP A 66 7.26 12.70 -1.48
N ASP A 67 6.86 13.71 -2.25
CA ASP A 67 5.96 14.79 -1.85
C ASP A 67 4.59 14.28 -1.35
N LEU A 68 4.13 13.14 -1.87
CA LEU A 68 2.90 12.47 -1.39
C LEU A 68 3.01 12.00 0.07
N PHE A 69 4.23 11.76 0.53
CA PHE A 69 4.53 11.29 1.88
C PHE A 69 4.94 12.41 2.84
N VAL A 70 5.35 13.57 2.32
CA VAL A 70 5.78 14.70 3.14
C VAL A 70 4.59 15.30 3.89
N GLY A 71 4.64 15.27 5.23
CA GLY A 71 3.62 15.88 6.08
C GLY A 71 2.31 15.08 6.20
N ARG A 72 2.25 13.85 5.68
CA ARG A 72 1.15 12.90 5.92
C ARG A 72 1.54 11.85 6.96
N SER A 73 0.53 11.36 7.67
CA SER A 73 0.67 10.25 8.61
C SER A 73 0.00 9.01 8.02
N PHE A 74 0.79 7.97 7.76
CA PHE A 74 0.27 6.69 7.28
C PHE A 74 -0.03 5.79 8.46
N GLU A 75 -1.29 5.74 8.85
CA GLU A 75 -1.73 4.96 10.02
C GLU A 75 -2.40 3.64 9.62
N THR A 76 -3.13 3.61 8.49
CA THR A 76 -3.97 2.48 8.08
C THR A 76 -3.65 1.99 6.67
N VAL A 77 -4.08 0.77 6.37
CA VAL A 77 -3.98 0.18 5.02
C VAL A 77 -4.66 1.06 3.97
N HIS A 78 -5.81 1.65 4.31
CA HIS A 78 -6.55 2.57 3.45
C HIS A 78 -5.71 3.76 3.03
N ASP A 79 -4.96 4.38 3.97
CA ASP A 79 -4.10 5.53 3.67
C ASP A 79 -3.04 5.18 2.61
N LEU A 80 -2.52 3.95 2.66
CA LEU A 80 -1.59 3.43 1.67
C LEU A 80 -2.25 3.19 0.31
N ILE A 81 -3.45 2.63 0.29
CA ILE A 81 -4.20 2.37 -0.96
C ILE A 81 -4.47 3.68 -1.69
N GLU A 82 -4.93 4.70 -0.96
CA GLU A 82 -5.23 6.02 -1.53
C GLU A 82 -3.97 6.69 -2.07
N ILE A 83 -2.81 6.58 -1.40
CA ILE A 83 -1.57 7.18 -1.92
C ILE A 83 -1.08 6.50 -3.19
N VAL A 84 -1.20 5.17 -3.26
CA VAL A 84 -0.81 4.38 -4.43
C VAL A 84 -1.73 4.69 -5.61
N LEU A 85 -3.03 4.85 -5.37
CA LEU A 85 -3.99 5.33 -6.37
C LEU A 85 -3.62 6.72 -6.88
N LEU A 86 -3.34 7.67 -6.00
CA LEU A 86 -2.96 9.03 -6.39
C LEU A 86 -1.67 9.06 -7.22
N GLY A 87 -0.66 8.27 -6.85
CA GLY A 87 0.59 8.18 -7.60
C GLY A 87 0.45 7.46 -8.94
N ALA A 88 -0.41 6.44 -8.99
CA ALA A 88 -0.83 5.78 -10.22
C ALA A 88 -1.50 6.75 -11.19
N GLU A 89 -2.44 7.56 -10.72
CA GLU A 89 -3.11 8.60 -11.51
C GLU A 89 -2.12 9.67 -12.00
N ALA A 90 -1.14 10.04 -11.17
CA ALA A 90 -0.12 11.03 -11.52
C ALA A 90 0.94 10.52 -12.51
N SER A 91 1.10 9.20 -12.64
CA SER A 91 2.06 8.55 -13.54
C SER A 91 1.51 8.30 -14.96
N GLN A 92 0.21 8.57 -15.19
CA GLN A 92 -0.46 8.47 -16.50
C GLN A 92 -0.33 9.76 -17.34
#